data_AF-A0A7C2YWS5-F1
#
_entry.id   AF-A0A7C2YWS5-F1
#
_cell.length_a   1.000
_cell.length_b   1.000
_cell.length_c   1.000
_cell.angle_alpha   90.00
_cell.angle_beta   90.00
_cell.angle_gamma   90.00
#
_symmetry.space_group_name_H-M   'P 1'
#
loop_
_entity.id
_entity.type
_entity.pdbx_description
1 polymer ?
#
loop_
_entity_poly.entity_id
_entity_poly.type
_entity_poly.pdbx_seq_one_letter_code
_entity_poly.pdbx_strand_id
1 'polypeptide(L)'
;MEEAGVVYRFQEAEGASWILPLLAYSLPVILVVAFWMYMMRRMQGGSAFTFGQSRAKLVTREFTNVSFKDVAGIDEVLDEVKEIVDYLKDPGRFVRLGAKIPKGILLVGPPGTGKTLLARAIAGEAGVPFFSISGSDFVEMFVGVGAARVRDMFQKAKASAPCIVFIDEIDAVGRKRGAGLGGGHDEREQTLNQLLSEMDGFERNAGVIVLAATNRPDVLDLALLRPGRFDRKIAVPTPDLHGREAILKVHIREKKLATDVDLALLARRTSGFVGADLENLCNEAALLAARRNKDRIGIEDFEEALDRVLTGLARKGMYIKEEERHRIAYHESGHALLNKLLPRLGPVHKVTIIPRGTGVLGFSQRLLEDKYWTSKDDLLDMLTWTFGGRAAEEIVFGEQSTGAANDLREATEIATKMVVEYGMSEELGPIHLGKERTNVFLGEEIVRSEAHSEELSAFVDREIRNLLTRAYERAKGLLLQYRAALDRVAQELLRRESLDGTELDAVLSDLALEPTG
;
A
#
# COMPACT_ATOMS: atom_id res chain seq x y z
N MET A 1 2.89 -42.93 -98.07
CA MET A 1 3.35 -41.55 -98.28
C MET A 1 4.40 -41.17 -97.22
N GLU A 2 5.62 -41.72 -97.10
CA GLU A 2 6.74 -41.93 -98.07
C GLU A 2 6.41 -42.77 -99.30
N GLU A 3 5.47 -43.70 -99.19
CA GLU A 3 4.83 -44.31 -100.36
C GLU A 3 3.63 -43.48 -100.88
N ALA A 4 3.92 -42.28 -101.37
CA ALA A 4 3.08 -41.35 -102.14
C ALA A 4 3.24 -39.87 -101.72
N GLY A 5 3.51 -39.02 -102.70
CA GLY A 5 4.11 -37.71 -102.49
C GLY A 5 3.17 -36.68 -101.88
N VAL A 6 3.19 -36.55 -100.55
CA VAL A 6 2.70 -35.32 -99.89
C VAL A 6 3.87 -34.37 -99.71
N VAL A 7 3.77 -33.25 -100.41
CA VAL A 7 4.71 -32.13 -100.35
C VAL A 7 4.40 -31.31 -99.09
N TYR A 8 5.30 -31.31 -98.12
CA TYR A 8 5.20 -30.45 -96.94
C TYR A 8 5.73 -29.04 -97.25
N ARG A 9 4.90 -28.03 -96.99
CA ARG A 9 5.28 -26.61 -97.06
C ARG A 9 5.42 -26.09 -95.63
N PHE A 10 6.66 -25.92 -95.17
CA PHE A 10 6.95 -25.33 -93.86
C PHE A 10 6.79 -23.79 -93.97
N GLN A 11 5.89 -23.22 -93.17
CA GLN A 11 5.89 -21.79 -92.87
C GLN A 11 6.82 -21.56 -91.69
N GLU A 12 7.88 -20.77 -91.88
CA GLU A 12 8.73 -20.29 -90.79
C GLU A 12 7.89 -19.39 -89.87
N ALA A 13 7.85 -19.70 -88.58
CA ALA A 13 7.29 -18.81 -87.58
C ALA A 13 8.26 -17.64 -87.37
N GLU A 14 7.78 -16.42 -87.59
CA GLU A 14 8.50 -15.16 -87.35
C GLU A 14 9.19 -15.18 -85.97
N GLY A 15 10.45 -14.75 -85.95
CA GLY A 15 11.32 -14.79 -84.78
C GLY A 15 10.72 -14.09 -83.56
N ALA A 16 10.11 -14.88 -82.67
CA ALA A 16 9.71 -14.41 -81.35
C ALA A 16 10.97 -13.99 -80.59
N SER A 17 11.12 -12.69 -80.35
CA SER A 17 12.25 -12.10 -79.65
C SER A 17 12.28 -12.58 -78.19
N TRP A 18 12.99 -13.67 -77.93
CA TRP A 18 13.23 -14.30 -76.61
C TRP A 18 13.84 -13.35 -75.56
N ILE A 19 14.38 -12.21 -76.00
CA ILE A 19 14.98 -11.17 -75.16
C ILE A 19 13.90 -10.40 -74.35
N LEU A 20 12.71 -10.16 -74.91
CA LEU A 20 11.67 -9.37 -74.26
C LEU A 20 11.09 -10.05 -72.99
N PRO A 21 10.77 -11.36 -73.01
CA PRO A 21 10.33 -12.07 -71.82
C PRO A 21 11.41 -12.16 -70.74
N LEU A 22 12.68 -12.37 -71.11
CA LEU A 22 13.80 -12.45 -70.16
C LEU A 22 14.03 -11.14 -69.40
N LEU A 23 13.89 -9.99 -70.07
CA LEU A 23 13.94 -8.68 -69.42
C LEU A 23 12.74 -8.44 -68.50
N ALA A 24 11.54 -8.85 -68.91
CA ALA A 24 10.34 -8.70 -68.10
C ALA A 24 10.39 -9.53 -66.80
N TYR A 25 10.96 -10.74 -66.84
CA TYR A 25 11.10 -11.60 -65.66
C TYR A 25 12.28 -11.23 -64.75
N SER A 26 13.32 -10.56 -65.28
CA SER A 26 14.47 -10.15 -64.47
C SER A 26 14.26 -8.81 -63.74
N LEU A 27 13.37 -7.95 -64.23
CA LEU A 27 13.09 -6.65 -63.61
C LEU A 27 12.61 -6.73 -62.14
N PRO A 28 11.68 -7.63 -61.75
CA PRO A 28 11.24 -7.75 -60.36
C PRO A 28 12.36 -8.25 -59.44
N VAL A 29 13.20 -9.19 -59.91
CA VAL A 29 14.32 -9.73 -59.15
C VAL A 29 15.37 -8.64 -58.90
N ILE A 30 15.68 -7.84 -59.92
CA ILE A 30 16.60 -6.72 -59.80
C ILE A 30 16.06 -5.66 -58.83
N LEU A 31 14.76 -5.36 -58.85
CA LEU A 31 14.14 -4.42 -57.91
C LEU A 31 14.23 -4.91 -56.46
N VAL A 32 13.98 -6.21 -56.21
CA VAL A 32 14.12 -6.79 -54.87
C VAL A 32 15.56 -6.73 -54.39
N VAL A 33 16.52 -7.08 -55.24
CA VAL A 33 17.96 -7.05 -54.90
C VAL A 33 18.44 -5.60 -54.69
N ALA A 34 17.99 -4.64 -55.50
CA ALA A 34 18.30 -3.23 -55.34
C ALA A 34 17.69 -2.63 -54.06
N PHE A 35 16.44 -2.98 -53.76
CA PHE A 35 15.77 -2.60 -52.51
C PHE A 35 16.51 -3.18 -51.29
N TRP A 36 16.91 -4.45 -51.36
CA TRP A 36 17.67 -5.12 -50.31
C TRP A 36 19.05 -4.47 -50.09
N MET A 37 19.77 -4.12 -51.17
CA MET A 37 21.03 -3.38 -51.08
C MET A 37 20.85 -1.95 -50.54
N TYR A 38 19.76 -1.26 -50.90
CA TYR A 38 19.42 0.05 -50.36
C TYR A 38 19.14 -0.01 -48.85
N MET A 39 18.40 -1.03 -48.40
CA MET A 39 18.11 -1.31 -47.00
C MET A 39 19.39 -1.61 -46.20
N MET A 40 20.28 -2.46 -46.73
CA MET A 40 21.56 -2.78 -46.11
C MET A 40 22.48 -1.56 -46.01
N ARG A 41 22.51 -0.69 -47.02
CA ARG A 41 23.23 0.59 -46.95
C ARG A 41 22.66 1.53 -45.88
N ARG A 42 21.34 1.53 -45.67
CA ARG A 42 20.70 2.30 -44.60
C ARG A 42 21.01 1.75 -43.21
N MET A 43 21.13 0.43 -43.07
CA MET A 43 21.52 -0.23 -41.81
C MET A 43 23.02 -0.11 -41.49
N GLN A 44 23.90 -0.11 -42.49
CA GLN A 44 25.34 0.11 -42.27
C GLN A 44 25.71 1.58 -42.02
N GLY A 45 24.85 2.54 -42.42
CA GLY A 45 25.05 3.98 -42.23
C GLY A 45 24.47 4.57 -40.94
N GLY A 46 23.91 3.77 -40.03
CA GLY A 46 23.25 4.28 -38.83
C GLY A 46 23.15 3.27 -37.69
N SER A 47 24.05 3.41 -36.71
CA SER A 47 23.80 3.18 -35.27
C SER A 47 23.16 1.85 -34.83
N ALA A 48 23.56 0.71 -35.40
CA ALA A 48 23.18 -0.60 -34.86
C ALA A 48 23.93 -0.97 -33.55
N PHE A 49 25.07 -0.33 -33.27
CA PHE A 49 25.84 -0.56 -32.02
C PHE A 49 25.37 0.27 -30.81
N THR A 50 24.43 1.19 -30.97
CA THR A 50 23.90 2.03 -29.86
C THR A 50 22.58 1.54 -29.28
N PHE A 51 22.05 0.41 -29.76
CA PHE A 51 20.82 -0.18 -29.19
C PHE A 51 21.05 -0.73 -27.77
N GLY A 52 22.30 -1.01 -27.39
CA GLY A 52 22.68 -1.36 -26.01
C GLY A 52 23.09 -0.17 -25.12
N GLN A 53 23.22 1.05 -25.68
CA GLN A 53 23.74 2.23 -24.96
C GLN A 53 22.77 3.42 -24.89
N SER A 54 21.55 3.33 -25.42
CA SER A 54 20.64 4.49 -25.44
C SER A 54 19.49 4.39 -24.43
N ARG A 55 19.52 5.35 -23.49
CA ARG A 55 18.53 5.78 -22.48
C ARG A 55 18.88 5.56 -21.00
N ALA A 56 20.17 5.45 -20.64
CA ALA A 56 20.60 5.50 -19.24
C ALA A 56 20.55 6.94 -18.66
N LYS A 57 19.34 7.50 -18.59
CA LYS A 57 18.97 8.68 -17.79
C LYS A 57 18.18 8.27 -16.54
N LEU A 58 18.43 7.06 -16.04
CA LEU A 58 17.68 6.44 -14.93
C LEU A 58 18.38 6.58 -13.57
N VAL A 59 19.69 6.76 -13.56
CA VAL A 59 20.45 6.93 -12.33
C VAL A 59 20.76 8.41 -12.17
N THR A 60 19.79 9.16 -11.63
CA THR A 60 19.99 10.59 -11.36
C THR A 60 20.93 10.70 -10.16
N ARG A 61 22.12 11.27 -10.39
CA ARG A 61 23.00 11.67 -9.30
C ARG A 61 22.40 12.91 -8.67
N GLU A 62 21.81 12.77 -7.49
CA GLU A 62 21.20 13.87 -6.76
C GLU A 62 21.96 14.11 -5.45
N PHE A 63 22.21 15.38 -5.15
CA PHE A 63 22.46 15.80 -3.78
C PHE A 63 21.10 16.18 -3.20
N THR A 64 20.70 15.44 -2.18
CA THR A 64 19.43 15.65 -1.49
C THR A 64 19.59 16.75 -0.44
N ASN A 65 18.63 17.67 -0.40
CA ASN A 65 18.53 18.69 0.65
C ASN A 65 17.80 18.19 1.90
N VAL A 66 17.26 16.96 1.85
CA VAL A 66 16.56 16.32 2.96
C VAL A 66 17.57 15.85 4.00
N SER A 67 17.33 16.18 5.26
CA SER A 67 18.17 15.79 6.41
C SER A 67 17.35 15.04 7.47
N PHE A 68 17.99 14.61 8.56
CA PHE A 68 17.28 14.01 9.68
C PHE A 68 16.27 14.97 10.35
N LYS A 69 16.33 16.28 10.09
CA LYS A 69 15.35 17.26 10.62
C LYS A 69 13.98 17.20 9.92
N ASP A 70 13.93 16.53 8.77
CA ASP A 70 12.74 16.39 7.92
C ASP A 70 12.09 15.01 8.10
N VAL A 71 12.72 14.12 8.88
CA VAL A 71 12.20 12.81 9.27
C VAL A 71 11.83 12.89 10.75
N ALA A 72 10.64 12.43 11.10
CA ALA A 72 10.12 12.49 12.46
C ALA A 72 9.35 11.22 12.83
N GLY A 73 9.24 10.95 14.13
CA GLY A 73 8.43 9.86 14.67
C GLY A 73 9.04 8.46 14.54
N ILE A 74 10.33 8.37 14.22
CA ILE A 74 11.11 7.13 14.15
C ILE A 74 12.51 7.35 14.76
N ASP A 75 12.56 7.94 15.95
CA ASP A 75 13.82 8.38 16.57
C ASP A 75 14.78 7.21 16.85
N GLU A 76 14.25 6.04 17.23
CA GLU A 76 15.05 4.83 17.42
C GLU A 76 15.70 4.36 16.11
N VAL A 77 14.96 4.48 15.00
CA VAL A 77 15.47 4.14 13.67
C VAL A 77 16.55 5.14 13.24
N LEU A 78 16.36 6.43 13.54
CA LEU A 78 17.35 7.47 13.29
C LEU A 78 18.66 7.19 14.05
N ASP A 79 18.58 6.77 15.31
CA ASP A 79 19.74 6.35 16.10
C ASP A 79 20.46 5.15 15.49
N GLU A 80 19.70 4.17 14.98
CA GLU A 80 20.29 3.01 14.31
C GLU A 80 21.03 3.39 13.01
N VAL A 81 20.48 4.31 12.22
CA VAL A 81 21.10 4.73 10.95
C VAL A 81 22.23 5.75 11.12
N LYS A 82 22.41 6.36 12.30
CA LYS A 82 23.55 7.27 12.58
C LYS A 82 24.90 6.60 12.37
N GLU A 83 25.01 5.32 12.68
CA GLU A 83 26.24 4.54 12.44
C GLU A 83 26.64 4.55 10.96
N ILE A 84 25.65 4.44 10.08
CA ILE A 84 25.82 4.43 8.61
C ILE A 84 26.33 5.81 8.16
N VAL A 85 25.72 6.87 8.68
CA VAL A 85 26.12 8.26 8.39
C VAL A 85 27.55 8.53 8.85
N ASP A 86 27.89 8.14 10.07
CA ASP A 86 29.23 8.33 10.63
C ASP A 86 30.30 7.64 9.78
N TYR A 87 30.00 6.44 9.29
CA TYR A 87 30.91 5.76 8.38
C TYR A 87 31.05 6.46 7.04
N LEU A 88 29.95 6.90 6.43
CA LEU A 88 30.01 7.62 5.16
C LEU A 88 30.79 8.94 5.28
N LYS A 89 30.76 9.57 6.47
CA LYS A 89 31.55 10.78 6.78
C LYS A 89 33.03 10.50 7.03
N ASP A 90 33.38 9.44 7.77
CA ASP A 90 34.77 9.05 8.04
C ASP A 90 34.97 7.52 7.92
N PRO A 91 35.11 6.99 6.69
CA PRO A 91 35.32 5.56 6.48
C PRO A 91 36.63 5.05 7.13
N GLY A 92 37.66 5.90 7.15
CA GLY A 92 39.00 5.53 7.61
C GLY A 92 39.06 5.20 9.10
N ARG A 93 38.23 5.83 9.94
CA ARG A 93 38.09 5.48 11.36
C ARG A 93 37.64 4.03 11.56
N PHE A 94 36.64 3.57 10.82
CA PHE A 94 36.10 2.22 10.96
C PHE A 94 37.05 1.16 10.41
N VAL A 95 37.69 1.43 9.26
CA VAL A 95 38.68 0.53 8.64
C VAL A 95 39.88 0.29 9.57
N ARG A 96 40.38 1.33 10.23
CA ARG A 96 41.51 1.22 11.19
C ARG A 96 41.19 0.31 12.38
N LEU A 97 39.93 0.24 12.80
CA LEU A 97 39.48 -0.61 13.89
C LEU A 97 39.10 -2.03 13.44
N GLY A 98 39.18 -2.32 12.13
CA GLY A 98 38.79 -3.61 11.56
C GLY A 98 37.28 -3.87 11.58
N ALA A 99 36.47 -2.82 11.79
CA ALA A 99 35.02 -2.94 11.78
C ALA A 99 34.53 -3.31 10.36
N LYS A 100 33.63 -4.30 10.28
CA LYS A 100 32.97 -4.70 9.04
C LYS A 100 31.63 -4.01 8.98
N ILE A 101 31.41 -3.27 7.91
CA ILE A 101 30.18 -2.49 7.74
C ILE A 101 29.25 -3.22 6.78
N PRO A 102 27.93 -3.21 7.05
CA PRO A 102 26.96 -3.82 6.17
C PRO A 102 27.06 -3.21 4.77
N LYS A 103 27.20 -4.09 3.77
CA LYS A 103 27.20 -3.67 2.36
C LYS A 103 25.81 -3.26 1.89
N GLY A 104 24.79 -3.92 2.45
CA GLY A 104 23.40 -3.75 2.07
C GLY A 104 22.50 -3.68 3.30
N ILE A 105 21.55 -2.75 3.27
CA ILE A 105 20.58 -2.56 4.34
C ILE A 105 19.19 -2.58 3.73
N LEU A 106 18.33 -3.42 4.29
CA LEU A 106 16.94 -3.54 3.86
C LEU A 106 16.03 -2.78 4.84
N LEU A 107 15.41 -1.71 4.34
CA LEU A 107 14.34 -0.97 5.03
C LEU A 107 13.02 -1.70 4.81
N VAL A 108 12.40 -2.13 5.91
CA VAL A 108 11.17 -2.94 5.89
C VAL A 108 10.07 -2.21 6.64
N GLY A 109 8.89 -2.12 6.06
CA GLY A 109 7.74 -1.56 6.78
C GLY A 109 6.56 -1.29 5.84
N PRO A 110 5.39 -0.95 6.38
CA PRO A 110 4.20 -0.63 5.59
C PRO A 110 4.46 0.50 4.56
N PRO A 111 3.68 0.57 3.47
CA PRO A 111 3.78 1.68 2.53
C PRO A 111 3.52 3.02 3.25
N GLY A 112 4.17 4.09 2.79
CA GLY A 112 3.93 5.44 3.32
C GLY A 112 4.56 5.76 4.68
N THR A 113 5.35 4.85 5.29
CA THR A 113 6.10 5.14 6.54
C THR A 113 7.38 5.96 6.35
N GLY A 114 7.67 6.42 5.13
CA GLY A 114 8.83 7.28 4.86
C GLY A 114 10.15 6.55 4.61
N LYS A 115 10.15 5.28 4.18
CA LYS A 115 11.38 4.54 3.84
C LYS A 115 12.27 5.27 2.82
N THR A 116 11.68 5.76 1.74
CA THR A 116 12.38 6.52 0.69
C THR A 116 12.87 7.87 1.20
N LEU A 117 12.09 8.52 2.07
CA LEU A 117 12.47 9.77 2.74
C LEU A 117 13.67 9.56 3.67
N LEU A 118 13.66 8.48 4.47
CA LEU A 118 14.76 8.09 5.36
C LEU A 118 16.04 7.81 4.57
N ALA A 119 15.96 7.07 3.47
CA ALA A 119 17.12 6.79 2.61
C ALA A 119 17.76 8.08 2.06
N ARG A 120 16.93 9.05 1.63
CA ARG A 120 17.38 10.38 1.22
C ARG A 120 17.98 11.15 2.40
N ALA A 121 17.36 11.12 3.57
CA ALA A 121 17.83 11.82 4.75
C ALA A 121 19.22 11.30 5.20
N ILE A 122 19.48 9.99 5.11
CA ILE A 122 20.81 9.41 5.41
C ILE A 122 21.86 9.97 4.45
N ALA A 123 21.57 10.05 3.14
CA ALA A 123 22.49 10.60 2.16
C ALA A 123 22.76 12.09 2.39
N GLY A 124 21.72 12.87 2.69
CA GLY A 124 21.82 14.30 2.94
C GLY A 124 22.57 14.62 4.22
N GLU A 125 22.32 13.86 5.29
CA GLU A 125 23.04 13.99 6.55
C GLU A 125 24.53 13.61 6.40
N ALA A 126 24.83 12.59 5.58
CA ALA A 126 26.20 12.18 5.26
C ALA A 126 26.90 13.10 4.24
N GLY A 127 26.14 13.90 3.48
CA GLY A 127 26.67 14.77 2.42
C GLY A 127 27.21 14.02 1.21
N VAL A 128 26.71 12.81 0.94
CA VAL A 128 27.18 11.95 -0.16
C VAL A 128 26.19 11.90 -1.33
N PRO A 129 26.63 11.57 -2.56
CA PRO A 129 25.73 11.37 -3.68
C PRO A 129 24.69 10.27 -3.42
N PHE A 130 23.45 10.53 -3.83
CA PHE A 130 22.34 9.59 -3.75
C PHE A 130 21.93 9.13 -5.15
N PHE A 131 21.89 7.82 -5.35
CA PHE A 131 21.43 7.19 -6.59
C PHE A 131 20.14 6.43 -6.30
N SER A 132 19.03 6.83 -6.91
CA SER A 132 17.72 6.19 -6.73
C SER A 132 17.31 5.42 -7.96
N ILE A 133 16.81 4.20 -7.80
CA ILE A 133 16.18 3.41 -8.86
C ILE A 133 14.99 2.64 -8.30
N SER A 134 13.93 2.45 -9.10
CA SER A 134 12.83 1.56 -8.71
C SER A 134 13.16 0.12 -9.10
N GLY A 135 12.81 -0.84 -8.25
CA GLY A 135 12.90 -2.26 -8.53
C GLY A 135 12.11 -2.66 -9.77
N SER A 136 11.01 -1.96 -10.05
CA SER A 136 10.22 -2.14 -11.27
C SER A 136 10.98 -1.81 -12.55
N ASP A 137 11.93 -0.87 -12.51
CA ASP A 137 12.68 -0.39 -13.68
C ASP A 137 13.67 -1.44 -14.20
N PHE A 138 13.92 -2.47 -13.40
CA PHE A 138 14.74 -3.61 -13.75
C PHE A 138 13.97 -4.73 -14.44
N VAL A 139 12.64 -4.68 -14.43
CA VAL A 139 11.77 -5.71 -15.05
C VAL A 139 11.33 -5.22 -16.42
N GLU A 140 11.92 -5.76 -17.49
CA GLU A 140 11.56 -5.42 -18.87
C GLU A 140 11.21 -6.64 -19.72
N MET A 141 10.57 -6.40 -20.87
CA MET A 141 10.19 -7.46 -21.82
C MET A 141 11.40 -8.12 -22.50
N PHE A 142 12.57 -7.48 -22.47
CA PHE A 142 13.78 -7.95 -23.16
C PHE A 142 14.77 -8.58 -22.18
N VAL A 143 15.08 -9.86 -22.42
CA VAL A 143 16.03 -10.62 -21.61
C VAL A 143 17.39 -9.92 -21.58
N GLY A 144 17.97 -9.78 -20.38
CA GLY A 144 19.30 -9.22 -20.16
C GLY A 144 19.39 -7.70 -20.07
N VAL A 145 18.32 -6.95 -20.36
CA VAL A 145 18.32 -5.48 -20.20
C VAL A 145 18.38 -5.09 -18.73
N GLY A 146 17.59 -5.72 -17.86
CA GLY A 146 17.65 -5.51 -16.41
C GLY A 146 19.05 -5.75 -15.83
N ALA A 147 19.67 -6.88 -16.17
CA ALA A 147 21.04 -7.20 -15.76
C ALA A 147 22.09 -6.19 -16.28
N ALA A 148 21.93 -5.65 -17.49
CA ALA A 148 22.81 -4.59 -17.98
C ALA A 148 22.67 -3.29 -17.17
N ARG A 149 21.44 -2.91 -16.78
CA ARG A 149 21.18 -1.73 -15.94
C ARG A 149 21.76 -1.86 -14.55
N VAL A 150 21.63 -3.03 -13.92
CA VAL A 150 22.25 -3.32 -12.64
C VAL A 150 23.77 -3.08 -12.71
N ARG A 151 24.44 -3.63 -13.72
CA ARG A 151 25.89 -3.43 -13.92
C ARG A 151 26.26 -1.96 -14.09
N ASP A 152 25.57 -1.23 -14.96
CA ASP A 152 25.84 0.19 -15.22
C ASP A 152 25.62 1.05 -13.97
N MET A 153 24.56 0.79 -13.21
CA MET A 153 24.29 1.45 -11.93
C MET A 153 25.45 1.25 -10.94
N PHE A 154 25.90 0.01 -10.76
CA PHE A 154 26.99 -0.30 -9.84
C PHE A 154 28.33 0.28 -10.28
N GLN A 155 28.61 0.32 -11.60
CA GLN A 155 29.81 0.98 -12.11
C GLN A 155 29.80 2.49 -11.82
N LYS A 156 28.67 3.17 -12.02
CA LYS A 156 28.53 4.60 -11.70
C LYS A 156 28.64 4.89 -10.21
N ALA A 157 28.07 4.03 -9.37
CA ALA A 157 28.19 4.13 -7.92
C ALA A 157 29.65 3.98 -7.47
N LYS A 158 30.37 2.97 -7.98
CA LYS A 158 31.80 2.75 -7.71
C LYS A 158 32.64 3.97 -8.10
N ALA A 159 32.35 4.60 -9.24
CA ALA A 159 33.05 5.80 -9.69
C ALA A 159 32.75 7.06 -8.84
N SER A 160 31.68 7.04 -8.05
CA SER A 160 31.21 8.18 -7.26
C SER A 160 31.32 7.94 -5.75
N ALA A 161 32.05 6.91 -5.32
CA ALA A 161 32.22 6.59 -3.91
C ALA A 161 32.96 7.71 -3.15
N PRO A 162 32.58 8.01 -1.89
CA PRO A 162 31.52 7.37 -1.11
C PRO A 162 30.11 7.81 -1.57
N CYS A 163 29.17 6.88 -1.68
CA CYS A 163 27.80 7.16 -2.13
C CYS A 163 26.77 6.13 -1.63
N ILE A 164 25.49 6.48 -1.75
CA ILE A 164 24.36 5.58 -1.45
C ILE A 164 23.65 5.19 -2.74
N VAL A 165 23.38 3.89 -2.90
CA VAL A 165 22.51 3.33 -3.93
C VAL A 165 21.21 2.90 -3.27
N PHE A 166 20.09 3.49 -3.65
CA PHE A 166 18.76 3.17 -3.13
C PHE A 166 17.93 2.45 -4.19
N ILE A 167 17.43 1.27 -3.84
CA ILE A 167 16.52 0.45 -4.65
C ILE A 167 15.16 0.41 -3.97
N ASP A 168 14.19 1.16 -4.48
CA ASP A 168 12.80 1.09 -4.00
C ASP A 168 12.12 -0.18 -4.54
N GLU A 169 11.06 -0.66 -3.89
CA GLU A 169 10.28 -1.83 -4.34
C GLU A 169 11.14 -3.04 -4.78
N ILE A 170 12.15 -3.40 -3.97
CA ILE A 170 13.08 -4.48 -4.33
C ILE A 170 12.36 -5.82 -4.54
N ASP A 171 11.16 -6.02 -4.00
CA ASP A 171 10.32 -7.19 -4.22
C ASP A 171 9.86 -7.37 -5.67
N ALA A 172 9.96 -6.35 -6.53
CA ALA A 172 9.73 -6.49 -7.97
C ALA A 172 10.76 -7.43 -8.65
N VAL A 173 12.03 -7.36 -8.24
CA VAL A 173 13.15 -8.18 -8.76
C VAL A 173 13.57 -9.31 -7.81
N GLY A 174 13.36 -9.10 -6.51
CA GLY A 174 13.85 -9.96 -5.45
C GLY A 174 12.88 -11.06 -5.02
N ARG A 175 11.79 -11.27 -5.75
CA ARG A 175 10.75 -12.24 -5.36
C ARG A 175 11.25 -13.69 -5.43
N LYS A 176 10.86 -14.50 -4.46
CA LYS A 176 11.14 -15.93 -4.41
C LYS A 176 10.62 -16.64 -5.66
N ARG A 177 11.39 -17.61 -6.15
CA ARG A 177 11.02 -18.50 -7.26
C ARG A 177 9.62 -19.08 -7.05
N GLY A 178 8.74 -18.88 -8.03
CA GLY A 178 7.43 -19.54 -8.13
C GLY A 178 7.32 -20.21 -9.49
N ALA A 179 6.60 -21.32 -9.57
CA ALA A 179 6.41 -22.10 -10.80
C ALA A 179 5.42 -21.43 -11.77
N GLY A 180 5.69 -20.20 -12.20
CA GLY A 180 4.91 -19.57 -13.27
C GLY A 180 5.24 -20.22 -14.60
N LEU A 181 4.29 -20.95 -15.19
CA LEU A 181 4.34 -21.37 -16.59
C LEU A 181 4.30 -20.12 -17.50
N GLY A 182 5.46 -19.53 -17.79
CA GLY A 182 5.59 -18.42 -18.74
C GLY A 182 6.94 -17.73 -18.65
N GLY A 183 7.59 -17.49 -19.80
CA GLY A 183 8.97 -17.00 -19.95
C GLY A 183 9.31 -15.61 -19.40
N GLY A 184 8.51 -15.04 -18.49
CA GLY A 184 8.86 -13.84 -17.70
C GLY A 184 9.65 -14.14 -16.42
N HIS A 185 10.01 -15.40 -16.18
CA HIS A 185 10.85 -15.82 -15.05
C HIS A 185 12.35 -15.59 -15.33
N ASP A 186 12.79 -15.83 -16.57
CA ASP A 186 14.22 -15.83 -16.91
C ASP A 186 14.87 -14.44 -16.79
N GLU A 187 14.14 -13.39 -17.16
CA GLU A 187 14.63 -12.01 -17.11
C GLU A 187 14.80 -11.50 -15.67
N ARG A 188 13.81 -11.77 -14.81
CA ARG A 188 13.84 -11.40 -13.40
C ARG A 188 14.94 -12.17 -12.66
N GLU A 189 15.07 -13.47 -12.93
CA GLU A 189 16.11 -14.29 -12.32
C GLU A 189 17.51 -13.85 -12.77
N GLN A 190 17.71 -13.53 -14.04
CA GLN A 190 18.98 -13.02 -14.54
C GLN A 190 19.34 -11.69 -13.87
N THR A 191 18.38 -10.79 -13.73
CA THR A 191 18.60 -9.48 -13.12
C THR A 191 18.87 -9.59 -11.61
N LEU A 192 18.15 -10.47 -10.91
CA LEU A 192 18.43 -10.80 -9.51
C LEU A 192 19.83 -11.37 -9.33
N ASN A 193 20.21 -12.38 -10.11
CA ASN A 193 21.54 -12.98 -10.04
C ASN A 193 22.65 -11.96 -10.33
N GLN A 194 22.41 -11.03 -11.26
CA GLN A 194 23.35 -9.95 -11.52
C GLN A 194 23.49 -8.99 -10.34
N LEU A 195 22.37 -8.64 -9.67
CA LEU A 195 22.39 -7.82 -8.44
C LEU A 195 23.20 -8.52 -7.34
N LEU A 196 22.95 -9.81 -7.12
CA LEU A 196 23.68 -10.63 -6.15
C LEU A 196 25.18 -10.67 -6.48
N SER A 197 25.55 -10.86 -7.75
CA SER A 197 26.93 -10.89 -8.19
C SER A 197 27.64 -9.55 -8.00
N GLU A 198 26.97 -8.41 -8.24
CA GLU A 198 27.56 -7.08 -7.98
C GLU A 198 27.73 -6.81 -6.48
N MET A 199 26.79 -7.24 -5.64
CA MET A 199 26.88 -7.12 -4.18
C MET A 199 28.04 -7.96 -3.59
N ASP A 200 28.18 -9.20 -4.06
CA ASP A 200 29.26 -10.09 -3.64
C ASP A 200 30.63 -9.57 -4.14
N GLY A 201 30.65 -8.97 -5.33
CA GLY A 201 31.86 -8.43 -5.98
C GLY A 201 32.45 -7.15 -5.36
N PHE A 202 31.81 -6.54 -4.36
CA PHE A 202 32.39 -5.39 -3.65
C PHE A 202 33.56 -5.78 -2.74
N GLU A 203 34.66 -5.03 -2.83
CA GLU A 203 35.63 -4.99 -1.74
C GLU A 203 34.98 -4.40 -0.49
N ARG A 204 35.39 -4.90 0.69
CA ARG A 204 34.74 -4.57 1.98
C ARG A 204 34.73 -3.07 2.32
N ASN A 205 35.58 -2.26 1.67
CA ASN A 205 35.79 -0.84 1.97
C ASN A 205 35.60 0.07 0.74
N ALA A 206 34.77 -0.33 -0.24
CA ALA A 206 34.58 0.45 -1.47
C ALA A 206 33.83 1.79 -1.25
N GLY A 207 33.36 2.09 -0.04
CA GLY A 207 32.62 3.33 0.27
C GLY A 207 31.20 3.40 -0.33
N VAL A 208 30.69 2.30 -0.85
CA VAL A 208 29.34 2.22 -1.44
C VAL A 208 28.42 1.44 -0.51
N ILE A 209 27.26 2.03 -0.17
CA ILE A 209 26.23 1.38 0.65
C ILE A 209 24.97 1.22 -0.20
N VAL A 210 24.42 0.01 -0.21
CA VAL A 210 23.17 -0.30 -0.92
C VAL A 210 22.01 -0.30 0.08
N LEU A 211 21.10 0.65 -0.04
CA LEU A 211 19.84 0.67 0.67
C LEU A 211 18.75 0.07 -0.23
N ALA A 212 17.89 -0.77 0.31
CA ALA A 212 16.71 -1.26 -0.41
C ALA A 212 15.46 -1.09 0.45
N ALA A 213 14.31 -0.82 -0.16
CA ALA A 213 13.03 -0.74 0.55
C ALA A 213 12.06 -1.79 0.04
N THR A 214 11.30 -2.39 0.95
CA THR A 214 10.16 -3.25 0.60
C THR A 214 9.03 -3.11 1.62
N ASN A 215 7.81 -3.33 1.13
CA ASN A 215 6.62 -3.50 1.98
C ASN A 215 6.36 -4.97 2.31
N ARG A 216 7.05 -5.90 1.64
CA ARG A 216 6.78 -7.34 1.66
C ARG A 216 8.07 -8.14 1.85
N PRO A 217 8.66 -8.14 3.05
CA PRO A 217 9.89 -8.88 3.32
C PRO A 217 9.69 -10.41 3.19
N ASP A 218 8.46 -10.89 3.32
CA ASP A 218 8.03 -12.28 3.26
C ASP A 218 8.19 -12.92 1.87
N VAL A 219 8.05 -12.12 0.80
CA VAL A 219 8.12 -12.63 -0.58
C VAL A 219 9.54 -12.62 -1.15
N LEU A 220 10.51 -12.03 -0.44
CA LEU A 220 11.87 -11.90 -0.92
C LEU A 220 12.62 -13.24 -0.92
N ASP A 221 13.50 -13.42 -1.90
CA ASP A 221 14.43 -14.54 -1.94
C ASP A 221 15.43 -14.44 -0.78
N LEU A 222 15.53 -15.52 0.01
CA LEU A 222 16.46 -15.62 1.13
C LEU A 222 17.92 -15.41 0.72
N ALA A 223 18.26 -15.61 -0.56
CA ALA A 223 19.57 -15.31 -1.10
C ALA A 223 19.95 -13.83 -0.92
N LEU A 224 19.00 -12.89 -1.02
CA LEU A 224 19.26 -11.46 -0.80
C LEU A 224 19.64 -11.15 0.65
N LEU A 225 19.12 -11.95 1.59
CA LEU A 225 19.24 -11.72 3.04
C LEU A 225 20.45 -12.43 3.66
N ARG A 226 21.32 -13.02 2.83
CA ARG A 226 22.53 -13.70 3.32
C ARG A 226 23.62 -12.69 3.70
N PRO A 227 24.49 -13.02 4.68
CA PRO A 227 25.61 -12.17 5.08
C PRO A 227 26.46 -11.71 3.89
N GLY A 228 26.80 -10.42 3.83
CA GLY A 228 27.52 -9.81 2.72
C GLY A 228 26.64 -9.22 1.60
N ARG A 229 25.31 -9.37 1.69
CA ARG A 229 24.32 -8.74 0.81
C ARG A 229 23.47 -7.76 1.62
N PHE A 230 22.16 -8.03 1.79
CA PHE A 230 21.32 -7.29 2.75
C PHE A 230 21.40 -7.96 4.12
N ASP A 231 22.53 -7.75 4.78
CA ASP A 231 22.86 -8.36 6.07
C ASP A 231 22.26 -7.62 7.27
N ARG A 232 21.88 -6.35 7.09
CA ARG A 232 21.12 -5.58 8.08
C ARG A 232 19.69 -5.34 7.60
N LYS A 233 18.73 -5.52 8.51
CA LYS A 233 17.32 -5.20 8.29
C LYS A 233 16.91 -4.16 9.32
N ILE A 234 16.36 -3.05 8.85
CA ILE A 234 15.86 -1.97 9.71
C ILE A 234 14.36 -1.88 9.47
N ALA A 235 13.58 -2.14 10.52
CA ALA A 235 12.14 -1.99 10.47
C ALA A 235 11.78 -0.52 10.65
N VAL A 236 11.01 0.04 9.72
CA VAL A 236 10.43 1.38 9.80
C VAL A 236 8.98 1.22 10.23
N PRO A 237 8.67 1.39 11.53
CA PRO A 237 7.34 1.13 12.06
C PRO A 237 6.33 2.19 11.61
N THR A 238 5.06 1.91 11.83
CA THR A 238 4.02 2.95 11.83
C THR A 238 4.24 3.90 13.01
N PRO A 239 4.03 5.21 12.85
CA PRO A 239 4.27 6.17 13.92
C PRO A 239 3.30 5.99 15.09
N ASP A 240 3.83 6.14 16.31
CA ASP A 240 3.06 6.22 17.54
C ASP A 240 2.40 7.61 17.68
N LEU A 241 1.65 7.85 18.77
CA LEU A 241 1.00 9.13 19.01
C LEU A 241 1.98 10.33 18.95
N HIS A 242 3.13 10.22 19.62
CA HIS A 242 4.12 11.30 19.64
C HIS A 242 4.78 11.48 18.26
N GLY A 243 5.04 10.37 17.57
CA GLY A 243 5.58 10.36 16.23
C GLY A 243 4.63 11.00 15.22
N ARG A 244 3.32 10.74 15.31
CA ARG A 244 2.30 11.40 14.47
C ARG A 244 2.28 12.90 14.72
N GLU A 245 2.33 13.34 15.98
CA GLU A 245 2.41 14.77 16.31
C GLU A 245 3.69 15.41 15.74
N ALA A 246 4.83 14.71 15.83
CA ALA A 246 6.10 15.19 15.30
C ALA A 246 6.10 15.26 13.75
N ILE A 247 5.51 14.29 13.08
CA ILE A 247 5.31 14.28 11.62
C ILE A 247 4.40 15.44 11.20
N LEU A 248 3.26 15.63 11.88
CA LEU A 248 2.38 16.77 11.65
C LEU A 248 3.15 18.09 11.78
N LYS A 249 3.98 18.24 12.83
CA LYS A 249 4.84 19.42 13.03
C LYS A 249 5.80 19.67 11.86
N VAL A 250 6.32 18.64 11.20
CA VAL A 250 7.16 18.79 10.00
C VAL A 250 6.33 19.32 8.83
N HIS A 251 5.19 18.70 8.54
CA HIS A 251 4.39 19.04 7.36
C HIS A 251 3.64 20.38 7.45
N ILE A 252 3.50 20.95 8.65
CA ILE A 252 2.89 22.28 8.84
C ILE A 252 3.91 23.44 8.82
N ARG A 253 5.23 23.20 8.83
CA ARG A 253 6.25 24.27 8.95
C ARG A 253 6.08 25.38 7.90
N GLU A 254 5.68 25.00 6.70
CA GLU A 254 5.48 25.91 5.57
C GLU A 254 4.03 26.42 5.43
N LYS A 255 3.13 26.02 6.33
CA LYS A 255 1.69 26.31 6.27
C LYS A 255 1.28 27.36 7.30
N LYS A 256 0.36 28.25 6.92
CA LYS A 256 -0.20 29.27 7.81
C LYS A 256 -1.37 28.70 8.61
N LEU A 257 -1.14 28.35 9.86
CA LEU A 257 -2.17 27.84 10.76
C LEU A 257 -2.87 28.97 11.54
N ALA A 258 -4.14 28.76 11.86
CA ALA A 258 -4.86 29.55 12.86
C ALA A 258 -4.54 29.04 14.29
N THR A 259 -4.85 29.85 15.31
CA THR A 259 -4.45 29.60 16.71
C THR A 259 -5.27 28.51 17.40
N ASP A 260 -6.37 28.10 16.79
CA ASP A 260 -7.31 27.06 17.23
C ASP A 260 -6.83 25.63 16.89
N VAL A 261 -5.78 25.47 16.10
CA VAL A 261 -5.29 24.15 15.66
C VAL A 261 -4.43 23.49 16.73
N ASP A 262 -4.98 22.48 17.40
CA ASP A 262 -4.24 21.60 18.32
C ASP A 262 -3.75 20.33 17.61
N LEU A 263 -2.43 20.24 17.42
CA LEU A 263 -1.78 19.10 16.77
C LEU A 263 -1.82 17.82 17.60
N ALA A 264 -1.83 17.93 18.94
CA ALA A 264 -1.89 16.77 19.82
C ALA A 264 -3.28 16.11 19.70
N LEU A 265 -4.33 16.92 19.59
CA LEU A 265 -5.68 16.43 19.33
C LEU A 265 -5.79 15.78 17.95
N LEU A 266 -5.21 16.39 16.91
CA LEU A 266 -5.17 15.80 15.57
C LEU A 266 -4.42 14.45 15.56
N ALA A 267 -3.27 14.36 16.23
CA ALA A 267 -2.49 13.13 16.31
C ALA A 267 -3.25 11.97 16.98
N ARG A 268 -4.12 12.27 17.97
CA ARG A 268 -5.02 11.27 18.59
C ARG A 268 -6.13 10.82 17.63
N ARG A 269 -6.64 11.73 16.79
CA ARG A 269 -7.71 11.44 15.82
C ARG A 269 -7.23 10.68 14.59
N THR A 270 -5.94 10.74 14.27
CA THR A 270 -5.31 10.05 13.14
C THR A 270 -4.64 8.73 13.58
N SER A 271 -5.27 7.99 14.49
CA SER A 271 -4.75 6.68 14.94
C SER A 271 -4.56 5.74 13.75
N GLY A 272 -3.41 5.07 13.68
CA GLY A 272 -3.06 4.17 12.58
C GLY A 272 -2.60 4.83 11.28
N PHE A 273 -2.60 6.16 11.18
CA PHE A 273 -2.12 6.86 9.98
C PHE A 273 -0.60 6.72 9.86
N VAL A 274 -0.12 6.54 8.62
CA VAL A 274 1.32 6.61 8.31
C VAL A 274 1.73 8.02 7.92
N GLY A 275 3.04 8.27 7.80
CA GLY A 275 3.57 9.60 7.48
C GLY A 275 2.98 10.20 6.19
N ALA A 276 2.83 9.38 5.15
CA ALA A 276 2.20 9.81 3.89
C ALA A 276 0.73 10.21 4.05
N ASP A 277 -0.03 9.54 4.93
CA ASP A 277 -1.43 9.90 5.20
C ASP A 277 -1.53 11.23 5.93
N LEU A 278 -0.61 11.49 6.88
CA LEU A 278 -0.53 12.76 7.60
C LEU A 278 -0.10 13.92 6.69
N GLU A 279 0.85 13.68 5.79
CA GLU A 279 1.22 14.64 4.74
C GLU A 279 0.01 15.00 3.88
N ASN A 280 -0.73 13.98 3.43
CA ASN A 280 -1.93 14.16 2.62
C ASN A 280 -3.03 14.91 3.39
N LEU A 281 -3.24 14.59 4.67
CA LEU A 281 -4.16 15.31 5.55
C LEU A 281 -3.83 16.80 5.64
N CYS A 282 -2.57 17.14 5.91
CA CYS A 282 -2.12 18.53 5.97
C CYS A 282 -2.30 19.25 4.63
N ASN A 283 -2.08 18.56 3.52
CA ASN A 283 -2.25 19.12 2.18
C ASN A 283 -3.73 19.36 1.84
N GLU A 284 -4.61 18.39 2.12
CA GLU A 284 -6.05 18.52 1.90
C GLU A 284 -6.66 19.64 2.76
N ALA A 285 -6.24 19.78 4.02
CA ALA A 285 -6.67 20.90 4.87
C ALA A 285 -6.29 22.26 4.27
N ALA A 286 -5.07 22.38 3.72
CA ALA A 286 -4.62 23.59 3.04
C ALA A 286 -5.44 23.88 1.76
N LEU A 287 -5.72 22.85 0.95
CA LEU A 287 -6.55 22.98 -0.25
C LEU A 287 -7.99 23.38 0.06
N LEU A 288 -8.56 22.86 1.15
CA LEU A 288 -9.91 23.23 1.61
C LEU A 288 -9.97 24.68 2.09
N ALA A 289 -8.99 25.11 2.89
CA ALA A 289 -8.87 26.50 3.33
C ALA A 289 -8.72 27.45 2.12
N ALA A 290 -7.86 27.09 1.16
CA ALA A 290 -7.67 27.87 -0.07
C ALA A 290 -8.95 27.93 -0.92
N ARG A 291 -9.70 26.83 -1.06
CA ARG A 291 -10.99 26.79 -1.77
C ARG A 291 -12.03 27.72 -1.14
N ARG A 292 -11.98 27.88 0.19
CA ARG A 292 -12.84 28.80 0.95
C ARG A 292 -12.29 30.23 1.01
N ASN A 293 -11.19 30.52 0.31
CA ASN A 293 -10.46 31.79 0.35
C ASN A 293 -10.10 32.25 1.78
N LYS A 294 -9.74 31.30 2.67
CA LYS A 294 -9.24 31.61 4.02
C LYS A 294 -7.76 31.97 3.97
N ASP A 295 -7.32 32.95 4.78
CA ASP A 295 -5.91 33.33 4.90
C ASP A 295 -5.07 32.37 5.76
N ARG A 296 -5.74 31.61 6.63
CA ARG A 296 -5.15 30.65 7.57
C ARG A 296 -5.99 29.37 7.60
N ILE A 297 -5.32 28.24 7.83
CA ILE A 297 -5.95 26.92 7.96
C ILE A 297 -6.41 26.76 9.41
N GLY A 298 -7.71 26.58 9.62
CA GLY A 298 -8.31 26.37 10.95
C GLY A 298 -8.59 24.90 11.25
N ILE A 299 -9.05 24.60 12.47
CA ILE A 299 -9.34 23.22 12.88
C ILE A 299 -10.44 22.57 12.03
N GLU A 300 -11.46 23.34 11.65
CA GLU A 300 -12.56 22.89 10.78
C GLU A 300 -12.07 22.37 9.42
N ASP A 301 -10.98 22.93 8.89
CA ASP A 301 -10.43 22.52 7.60
C ASP A 301 -9.66 21.19 7.74
N PHE A 302 -9.02 20.96 8.89
CA PHE A 302 -8.42 19.67 9.22
C PHE A 302 -9.46 18.59 9.50
N GLU A 303 -10.56 18.93 10.18
CA GLU A 303 -11.66 17.99 10.43
C GLU A 303 -12.34 17.56 9.12
N GLU A 304 -12.64 18.50 8.22
CA GLU A 304 -13.19 18.16 6.90
C GLU A 304 -12.18 17.40 6.03
N ALA A 305 -10.88 17.69 6.16
CA ALA A 305 -9.84 16.92 5.48
C ALA A 305 -9.75 15.49 6.02
N LEU A 306 -9.83 15.30 7.34
CA LEU A 306 -9.81 13.99 7.98
C LEU A 306 -11.01 13.15 7.53
N ASP A 307 -12.21 13.72 7.57
CA ASP A 307 -13.42 13.07 7.06
C ASP A 307 -13.22 12.62 5.61
N ARG A 308 -12.62 13.48 4.78
CA ARG A 308 -12.38 13.19 3.36
C ARG A 308 -11.33 12.11 3.12
N VAL A 309 -10.26 12.08 3.92
CA VAL A 309 -9.23 11.03 3.83
C VAL A 309 -9.80 9.67 4.24
N LEU A 310 -10.63 9.64 5.29
CA LEU A 310 -11.22 8.40 5.81
C LEU A 310 -12.36 7.86 4.94
N THR A 311 -13.26 8.74 4.49
CA THR A 311 -14.56 8.32 3.90
C THR A 311 -14.75 8.79 2.45
N GLY A 312 -13.82 9.57 1.91
CA GLY A 312 -13.92 10.15 0.57
C GLY A 312 -14.73 11.45 0.52
N LEU A 313 -15.00 11.93 -0.70
CA LEU A 313 -15.68 13.21 -0.93
C LEU A 313 -17.13 13.20 -0.42
N ALA A 314 -17.54 14.25 0.30
CA ALA A 314 -18.94 14.48 0.65
C ALA A 314 -19.80 14.70 -0.59
N ARG A 315 -20.91 13.96 -0.69
CA ARG A 315 -21.84 14.07 -1.81
C ARG A 315 -22.96 15.06 -1.50
N LYS A 316 -22.65 16.36 -1.58
CA LYS A 316 -23.60 17.46 -1.30
C LYS A 316 -24.80 17.58 -2.27
N GLY A 317 -24.97 16.65 -3.20
CA GLY A 317 -26.09 16.61 -4.17
C GLY A 317 -26.77 15.25 -4.28
N MET A 318 -26.45 14.29 -3.41
CA MET A 318 -27.15 13.01 -3.37
C MET A 318 -28.49 13.21 -2.65
N TYR A 319 -29.59 13.09 -3.39
CA TYR A 319 -30.93 13.10 -2.83
C TYR A 319 -31.17 11.78 -2.09
N ILE A 320 -31.20 11.84 -0.76
CA ILE A 320 -31.60 10.73 0.11
C ILE A 320 -33.06 10.97 0.49
N LYS A 321 -33.91 9.95 0.32
CA LYS A 321 -35.33 10.07 0.73
C LYS A 321 -35.42 10.25 2.25
N GLU A 322 -36.44 10.96 2.73
CA GLU A 322 -36.60 11.17 4.18
C GLU A 322 -36.69 9.88 4.99
N GLU A 323 -37.30 8.83 4.43
CA GLU A 323 -37.37 7.49 5.04
C GLU A 323 -35.97 6.85 5.18
N GLU A 324 -35.13 6.97 4.15
CA GLU A 324 -33.76 6.46 4.16
C GLU A 324 -32.90 7.27 5.13
N ARG A 325 -33.05 8.59 5.16
CA ARG A 325 -32.38 9.50 6.09
C ARG A 325 -32.76 9.18 7.54
N HIS A 326 -34.04 8.90 7.82
CA HIS A 326 -34.48 8.40 9.12
C HIS A 326 -33.77 7.11 9.50
N ARG A 327 -33.71 6.13 8.58
CA ARG A 327 -33.06 4.85 8.85
C ARG A 327 -31.57 5.01 9.16
N ILE A 328 -30.85 5.83 8.39
CA ILE A 328 -29.44 6.16 8.63
C ILE A 328 -29.27 6.82 10.01
N ALA A 329 -30.13 7.77 10.39
CA ALA A 329 -30.02 8.42 11.69
C ALA A 329 -30.16 7.44 12.86
N TYR A 330 -31.11 6.51 12.79
CA TYR A 330 -31.25 5.47 13.82
C TYR A 330 -30.09 4.48 13.83
N HIS A 331 -29.58 4.12 12.65
CA HIS A 331 -28.40 3.26 12.52
C HIS A 331 -27.17 3.89 13.22
N GLU A 332 -26.83 5.13 12.87
CA GLU A 332 -25.68 5.83 13.47
C GLU A 332 -25.89 6.12 14.96
N SER A 333 -27.13 6.41 15.37
CA SER A 333 -27.48 6.58 16.79
C SER A 333 -27.27 5.30 17.60
N GLY A 334 -27.51 4.13 16.99
CA GLY A 334 -27.24 2.84 17.61
C GLY A 334 -25.76 2.67 17.99
N HIS A 335 -24.87 2.95 17.05
CA HIS A 335 -23.42 2.93 17.30
C HIS A 335 -22.99 3.99 18.32
N ALA A 336 -23.53 5.22 18.22
CA ALA A 336 -23.20 6.31 19.12
C ALA A 336 -23.61 6.02 20.57
N LEU A 337 -24.83 5.52 20.77
CA LEU A 337 -25.35 5.21 22.09
C LEU A 337 -24.63 4.03 22.73
N LEU A 338 -24.39 2.94 21.99
CA LEU A 338 -23.64 1.80 22.52
C LEU A 338 -22.21 2.19 22.90
N ASN A 339 -21.57 3.09 22.15
CA ASN A 339 -20.24 3.56 22.53
C ASN A 339 -20.24 4.28 23.89
N LYS A 340 -21.30 5.04 24.22
CA LYS A 340 -21.43 5.68 25.53
C LYS A 340 -21.77 4.70 26.65
N LEU A 341 -22.50 3.62 26.34
CA LEU A 341 -22.88 2.59 27.32
C LEU A 341 -21.74 1.59 27.62
N LEU A 342 -20.80 1.44 26.69
CA LEU A 342 -19.68 0.50 26.77
C LEU A 342 -18.36 1.24 27.07
N PRO A 343 -17.96 1.37 28.34
CA PRO A 343 -16.87 2.26 28.76
C PRO A 343 -15.49 1.88 28.19
N ARG A 344 -15.30 0.61 27.79
CA ARG A 344 -14.02 0.09 27.28
C ARG A 344 -13.67 0.59 25.88
N LEU A 345 -14.66 1.08 25.13
CA LEU A 345 -14.50 1.46 23.72
C LEU A 345 -13.93 2.86 23.50
N GLY A 346 -13.73 3.64 24.57
CA GLY A 346 -13.32 5.04 24.49
C GLY A 346 -14.46 5.97 24.06
N PRO A 347 -14.24 7.29 24.10
CA PRO A 347 -15.30 8.27 23.86
C PRO A 347 -15.66 8.42 22.37
N VAL A 348 -16.94 8.69 22.11
CA VAL A 348 -17.41 9.17 20.79
C VAL A 348 -16.75 10.49 20.48
N HIS A 349 -16.17 10.59 19.28
CA HIS A 349 -15.65 11.84 18.76
C HIS A 349 -16.71 12.59 17.95
N LYS A 350 -17.35 11.92 16.98
CA LYS A 350 -18.30 12.54 16.03
C LYS A 350 -19.23 11.50 15.44
N VAL A 351 -20.47 11.88 15.19
CA VAL A 351 -21.49 11.06 14.53
C VAL A 351 -22.14 11.89 13.45
N THR A 352 -22.25 11.37 12.23
CA THR A 352 -22.88 12.09 11.11
C THR A 352 -23.69 11.19 10.21
N ILE A 353 -24.77 11.74 9.64
CA ILE A 353 -25.65 11.08 8.66
C ILE A 353 -25.43 11.63 7.24
N ILE A 354 -24.34 12.37 7.02
CA ILE A 354 -24.02 12.96 5.72
C ILE A 354 -23.29 11.91 4.87
N PRO A 355 -23.80 11.57 3.67
CA PRO A 355 -23.18 10.56 2.82
C PRO A 355 -21.83 11.02 2.28
N ARG A 356 -20.84 10.12 2.35
CA ARG A 356 -19.47 10.34 1.85
C ARG A 356 -19.00 9.17 0.99
N GLY A 357 -18.16 9.45 -0.01
CA GLY A 357 -17.54 8.42 -0.85
C GLY A 357 -18.53 7.52 -1.60
N THR A 358 -18.18 6.24 -1.74
CA THR A 358 -19.04 5.20 -2.32
C THR A 358 -19.51 4.25 -1.23
N GLY A 359 -20.78 4.36 -0.83
CA GLY A 359 -21.42 3.41 0.07
C GLY A 359 -21.40 3.76 1.56
N VAL A 360 -20.79 4.88 1.98
CA VAL A 360 -20.87 5.38 3.37
C VAL A 360 -22.02 6.39 3.45
N LEU A 361 -23.10 6.00 4.11
CA LEU A 361 -24.30 6.83 4.26
C LEU A 361 -24.30 7.65 5.57
N GLY A 362 -23.54 7.19 6.56
CA GLY A 362 -23.24 7.85 7.83
C GLY A 362 -22.03 7.16 8.48
N PHE A 363 -21.48 7.75 9.56
CA PHE A 363 -20.48 7.08 10.39
C PHE A 363 -20.44 7.64 11.82
N SER A 364 -20.02 6.78 12.77
CA SER A 364 -19.71 7.12 14.15
C SER A 364 -18.22 6.89 14.42
N GLN A 365 -17.47 7.97 14.64
CA GLN A 365 -16.04 7.93 14.90
C GLN A 365 -15.74 7.95 16.39
N ARG A 366 -14.81 7.09 16.82
CA ARG A 366 -14.31 7.00 18.19
C ARG A 366 -12.91 7.57 18.30
N LEU A 367 -12.57 8.10 19.47
CA LEU A 367 -11.18 8.43 19.76
C LEU A 367 -10.46 7.18 20.26
N LEU A 368 -9.64 6.58 19.41
CA LEU A 368 -8.89 5.38 19.74
C LEU A 368 -7.64 5.75 20.55
N GLU A 369 -7.33 4.94 21.55
CA GLU A 369 -6.01 4.92 22.20
C GLU A 369 -5.14 3.86 21.53
N ASP A 370 -3.86 4.17 21.33
CA ASP A 370 -2.88 3.21 20.81
C ASP A 370 -2.61 2.12 21.88
N LYS A 371 -3.41 1.03 21.84
CA LYS A 371 -3.28 -0.12 22.74
C LYS A 371 -2.47 -1.23 22.08
N TYR A 372 -1.44 -1.72 22.76
CA TYR A 372 -0.64 -2.89 22.31
C TYR A 372 -1.33 -4.23 22.54
N TRP A 373 -2.27 -4.28 23.49
CA TRP A 373 -2.98 -5.49 23.92
C TRP A 373 -4.46 -5.18 24.04
N THR A 374 -5.29 -6.11 23.57
CA THR A 374 -6.75 -6.01 23.64
C THR A 374 -7.27 -7.23 24.39
N SER A 375 -8.07 -7.02 25.44
CA SER A 375 -8.63 -8.11 26.23
C SER A 375 -9.83 -8.77 25.52
N LYS A 376 -10.21 -9.98 25.96
CA LYS A 376 -11.44 -10.65 25.47
C LYS A 376 -12.66 -9.76 25.66
N ASP A 377 -12.77 -9.09 26.81
CA ASP A 377 -13.89 -8.20 27.12
C ASP A 377 -13.93 -6.97 26.21
N ASP A 378 -12.77 -6.38 25.89
CA ASP A 378 -12.70 -5.27 24.93
C ASP A 378 -13.19 -5.68 23.54
N LEU A 379 -12.87 -6.90 23.10
CA LEU A 379 -13.32 -7.44 21.81
C LEU A 379 -14.82 -7.79 21.84
N LEU A 380 -15.35 -8.27 22.97
CA LEU A 380 -16.79 -8.52 23.14
C LEU A 380 -17.59 -7.20 23.12
N ASP A 381 -17.08 -6.16 23.77
CA ASP A 381 -17.66 -4.82 23.69
C ASP A 381 -17.58 -4.28 22.25
N MET A 382 -16.46 -4.52 21.56
CA MET A 382 -16.30 -4.14 20.15
C MET A 382 -17.36 -4.80 19.27
N LEU A 383 -17.53 -6.12 19.40
CA LEU A 383 -18.57 -6.87 18.67
C LEU A 383 -19.96 -6.32 18.98
N THR A 384 -20.25 -6.04 20.25
CA THR A 384 -21.54 -5.47 20.68
C THR A 384 -21.78 -4.12 20.01
N TRP A 385 -20.78 -3.25 19.98
CA TRP A 385 -20.85 -1.94 19.32
C TRP A 385 -21.01 -2.04 17.81
N THR A 386 -20.31 -2.96 17.15
CA THR A 386 -20.45 -3.20 15.70
C THR A 386 -21.88 -3.60 15.32
N PHE A 387 -22.61 -4.27 16.22
CA PHE A 387 -24.01 -4.60 15.99
C PHE A 387 -25.00 -3.46 16.25
N GLY A 388 -24.54 -2.29 16.72
CA GLY A 388 -25.39 -1.17 17.12
C GLY A 388 -26.33 -0.66 16.05
N GLY A 389 -25.84 -0.42 14.83
CA GLY A 389 -26.66 0.08 13.73
C GLY A 389 -27.75 -0.89 13.32
N ARG A 390 -27.39 -2.16 13.09
CA ARG A 390 -28.37 -3.22 12.76
C ARG A 390 -29.42 -3.40 13.86
N ALA A 391 -29.00 -3.44 15.11
CA ALA A 391 -29.91 -3.63 16.24
C ALA A 391 -30.88 -2.44 16.36
N ALA A 392 -30.39 -1.20 16.20
CA ALA A 392 -31.24 -0.01 16.21
C ALA A 392 -32.30 -0.06 15.09
N GLU A 393 -31.90 -0.44 13.88
CA GLU A 393 -32.84 -0.57 12.77
C GLU A 393 -33.94 -1.61 13.05
N GLU A 394 -33.57 -2.79 13.56
CA GLU A 394 -34.54 -3.85 13.85
C GLU A 394 -35.53 -3.43 14.95
N ILE A 395 -35.07 -2.72 15.99
CA ILE A 395 -35.93 -2.26 17.09
C ILE A 395 -36.90 -1.16 16.61
N VAL A 396 -36.46 -0.27 15.73
CA VAL A 396 -37.24 0.90 15.29
C VAL A 396 -38.18 0.56 14.13
N PHE A 397 -37.67 -0.15 13.12
CA PHE A 397 -38.38 -0.39 11.87
C PHE A 397 -38.92 -1.82 11.73
N GLY A 398 -38.48 -2.76 12.59
CA GLY A 398 -38.91 -4.17 12.50
C GLY A 398 -38.35 -4.91 11.27
N GLU A 399 -37.42 -4.29 10.53
CA GLU A 399 -36.87 -4.79 9.28
C GLU A 399 -35.35 -4.64 9.26
N GLN A 400 -34.68 -5.55 8.55
CA GLN A 400 -33.24 -5.51 8.35
C GLN A 400 -32.91 -4.88 6.99
N SER A 401 -31.89 -4.03 6.94
CA SER A 401 -31.41 -3.43 5.70
C SER A 401 -30.05 -3.98 5.26
N THR A 402 -29.64 -3.61 4.04
CA THR A 402 -28.29 -3.86 3.52
C THR A 402 -27.25 -2.87 4.06
N GLY A 403 -27.65 -1.84 4.82
CA GLY A 403 -26.76 -0.83 5.38
C GLY A 403 -25.72 -1.40 6.34
N ALA A 404 -26.10 -2.42 7.11
CA ALA A 404 -25.23 -3.08 8.08
C ALA A 404 -24.26 -4.13 7.47
N ALA A 405 -24.10 -4.20 6.14
CA ALA A 405 -23.27 -5.21 5.50
C ALA A 405 -21.78 -5.12 5.89
N ASN A 406 -21.26 -3.90 6.07
CA ASN A 406 -19.88 -3.69 6.50
C ASN A 406 -19.71 -4.08 7.98
N ASP A 407 -20.66 -3.71 8.83
CA ASP A 407 -20.65 -4.08 10.26
C ASP A 407 -20.62 -5.60 10.44
N LEU A 408 -21.43 -6.33 9.67
CA LEU A 408 -21.45 -7.80 9.72
C LEU A 408 -20.11 -8.41 9.30
N ARG A 409 -19.46 -7.83 8.28
CA ARG A 409 -18.14 -8.27 7.85
C ARG A 409 -17.11 -8.05 8.96
N GLU A 410 -17.06 -6.84 9.53
CA GLU A 410 -16.13 -6.50 10.60
C GLU A 410 -16.36 -7.36 11.85
N ALA A 411 -17.61 -7.52 12.27
CA ALA A 411 -17.96 -8.38 13.41
C ALA A 411 -17.52 -9.83 13.16
N THR A 412 -17.76 -10.35 11.96
CA THR A 412 -17.36 -11.72 11.58
C THR A 412 -15.83 -11.86 11.61
N GLU A 413 -15.09 -10.88 11.10
CA GLU A 413 -13.62 -10.88 11.13
C GLU A 413 -13.08 -10.85 12.55
N ILE A 414 -13.64 -10.01 13.44
CA ILE A 414 -13.25 -9.96 14.86
C ILE A 414 -13.53 -11.30 15.53
N ALA A 415 -14.75 -11.85 15.38
CA ALA A 415 -15.12 -13.12 15.99
C ALA A 415 -14.27 -14.29 15.47
N THR A 416 -13.93 -14.29 14.16
CA THR A 416 -13.02 -15.27 13.57
C THR A 416 -11.64 -15.18 14.22
N LYS A 417 -11.06 -13.98 14.35
CA LYS A 417 -9.75 -13.80 15.01
C LYS A 417 -9.78 -14.25 16.48
N MET A 418 -10.85 -13.93 17.20
CA MET A 418 -11.02 -14.37 18.60
C MET A 418 -10.96 -15.88 18.73
N VAL A 419 -11.66 -16.63 17.87
CA VAL A 419 -11.73 -18.10 17.95
C VAL A 419 -10.50 -18.76 17.33
N VAL A 420 -10.10 -18.33 16.13
CA VAL A 420 -9.10 -19.02 15.30
C VAL A 420 -7.68 -18.58 15.62
N GLU A 421 -7.44 -17.29 15.90
CA GLU A 421 -6.09 -16.76 16.07
C GLU A 421 -5.71 -16.57 17.54
N TYR A 422 -6.63 -16.06 18.36
CA TYR A 422 -6.36 -15.70 19.75
C TYR A 422 -6.71 -16.80 20.77
N GLY A 423 -7.40 -17.86 20.36
CA GLY A 423 -7.78 -18.96 21.26
C GLY A 423 -8.72 -18.51 22.39
N MET A 424 -9.63 -17.58 22.12
CA MET A 424 -10.54 -16.98 23.12
C MET A 424 -11.87 -17.73 23.29
N SER A 425 -12.04 -18.90 22.67
CA SER A 425 -13.17 -19.80 22.93
C SER A 425 -12.85 -20.71 24.13
N GLU A 426 -13.78 -20.78 25.08
CA GLU A 426 -13.64 -21.62 26.27
C GLU A 426 -13.73 -23.11 25.94
N GLU A 427 -14.53 -23.47 24.94
CA GLU A 427 -14.72 -24.86 24.53
C GLU A 427 -13.57 -25.34 23.63
N LEU A 428 -13.07 -24.49 22.73
CA LEU A 428 -11.91 -24.79 21.87
C LEU A 428 -10.59 -24.80 22.67
N GLY A 429 -10.50 -23.97 23.70
CA GLY A 429 -9.28 -23.73 24.47
C GLY A 429 -8.25 -22.85 23.76
N PRO A 430 -7.04 -22.70 24.34
CA PRO A 430 -6.01 -21.78 23.88
C PRO A 430 -5.21 -22.35 22.70
N ILE A 431 -5.88 -22.66 21.59
CA ILE A 431 -5.25 -23.15 20.36
C ILE A 431 -5.22 -22.06 19.29
N HIS A 432 -4.13 -22.02 18.52
CA HIS A 432 -4.01 -21.20 17.32
C HIS A 432 -4.29 -22.06 16.09
N LEU A 433 -5.39 -21.78 15.40
CA LEU A 433 -5.83 -22.43 14.16
C LEU A 433 -5.61 -21.55 12.92
N GLY A 434 -5.11 -20.33 13.12
CA GLY A 434 -4.79 -19.38 12.05
C GLY A 434 -3.76 -19.94 11.08
N LYS A 435 -3.99 -19.76 9.77
CA LYS A 435 -2.96 -19.99 8.77
C LYS A 435 -2.04 -18.77 8.76
N GLU A 436 -0.73 -18.97 8.82
CA GLU A 436 0.18 -17.95 8.28
C GLU A 436 -0.23 -17.74 6.82
N ARG A 437 -0.68 -16.54 6.48
CA ARG A 437 -0.96 -16.13 5.09
C ARG A 437 0.36 -16.09 4.31
N THR A 438 0.94 -17.26 4.02
CA THR A 438 1.90 -17.39 2.95
C THR A 438 1.10 -17.20 1.67
N ASN A 439 1.19 -16.01 1.09
CA ASN A 439 0.61 -15.69 -0.22
C ASN A 439 1.31 -16.52 -1.30
N VAL A 440 0.97 -17.81 -1.37
CA VAL A 440 1.41 -18.71 -2.41
C VAL A 440 0.52 -18.47 -3.62
N PHE A 441 1.01 -17.69 -4.57
CA PHE A 441 0.27 -17.35 -5.78
C PHE A 441 0.38 -18.49 -6.81
N LEU A 442 -0.78 -18.91 -7.33
CA LEU A 442 -1.05 -19.84 -8.42
C LEU A 442 -0.15 -21.08 -8.54
N GLY A 443 -0.68 -22.24 -8.13
CA GLY A 443 -0.13 -23.56 -8.42
C GLY A 443 0.02 -24.48 -7.21
N GLU A 444 -0.04 -23.93 -6.00
CA GLU A 444 0.00 -24.69 -4.73
C GLU A 444 -1.30 -24.56 -3.92
N GLU A 445 -2.33 -23.87 -4.46
CA GLU A 445 -3.64 -23.72 -3.79
C GLU A 445 -4.47 -25.02 -3.74
N ILE A 446 -4.09 -26.07 -4.47
CA ILE A 446 -4.96 -27.26 -4.60
C ILE A 446 -4.72 -28.30 -3.47
N VAL A 447 -3.59 -28.28 -2.75
CA VAL A 447 -3.20 -29.45 -1.92
C VAL A 447 -2.76 -29.14 -0.47
N ARG A 448 -2.93 -27.92 0.04
CA ARG A 448 -2.93 -27.73 1.51
C ARG A 448 -4.35 -27.73 2.04
N SER A 449 -4.87 -28.95 2.08
CA SER A 449 -6.06 -29.35 2.81
C SER A 449 -6.13 -28.65 4.17
N GLU A 450 -7.34 -28.35 4.62
CA GLU A 450 -7.67 -27.94 5.97
C GLU A 450 -6.74 -28.64 6.98
N ALA A 451 -5.93 -27.87 7.71
CA ALA A 451 -5.02 -28.42 8.72
C ALA A 451 -5.78 -28.99 9.93
N HIS A 452 -7.11 -28.89 9.91
CA HIS A 452 -8.03 -29.36 10.92
C HIS A 452 -9.14 -30.21 10.28
N SER A 453 -9.72 -31.10 11.08
CA SER A 453 -10.83 -31.95 10.64
C SER A 453 -12.07 -31.12 10.31
N GLU A 454 -12.92 -31.64 9.42
CA GLU A 454 -14.24 -31.06 9.10
C GLU A 454 -15.09 -30.84 10.37
N GLU A 455 -14.98 -31.76 11.34
CA GLU A 455 -15.60 -31.63 12.66
C GLU A 455 -15.11 -30.38 13.41
N LEU A 456 -13.81 -30.09 13.38
CA LEU A 456 -13.25 -28.90 14.02
C LEU A 456 -13.65 -27.62 13.25
N SER A 457 -13.71 -27.65 11.93
CA SER A 457 -14.21 -26.54 11.11
C SER A 457 -15.66 -26.19 11.50
N ALA A 458 -16.53 -27.20 11.51
CA ALA A 458 -17.94 -27.03 11.87
C ALA A 458 -18.13 -26.56 13.31
N PHE A 459 -17.22 -26.96 14.20
CA PHE A 459 -17.19 -26.50 15.58
C PHE A 459 -16.81 -25.02 15.68
N VAL A 460 -15.73 -24.60 14.99
CA VAL A 460 -15.29 -23.20 14.91
C VAL A 460 -16.39 -22.30 14.36
N ASP A 461 -17.06 -22.70 13.28
CA ASP A 461 -18.18 -21.94 12.69
C ASP A 461 -19.34 -21.75 13.66
N ARG A 462 -19.63 -22.78 14.47
CA ARG A 462 -20.67 -22.72 15.50
C ARG A 462 -20.29 -21.73 16.60
N GLU A 463 -19.04 -21.76 17.05
CA GLU A 463 -18.53 -20.85 18.08
C GLU A 463 -18.53 -19.39 17.61
N ILE A 464 -18.11 -19.13 16.36
CA ILE A 464 -18.19 -17.80 15.75
C ILE A 464 -19.65 -17.33 15.73
N ARG A 465 -20.58 -18.18 15.27
CA ARG A 465 -22.02 -17.86 15.26
C ARG A 465 -22.54 -17.54 16.65
N ASN A 466 -22.19 -18.35 17.66
CA ASN A 466 -22.60 -18.14 19.05
C ASN A 466 -22.12 -16.80 19.59
N LEU A 467 -20.85 -16.44 19.35
CA LEU A 467 -20.29 -15.14 19.75
C LEU A 467 -21.04 -13.98 19.11
N LEU A 468 -21.26 -14.05 17.80
CA LEU A 468 -21.97 -13.00 17.05
C LEU A 468 -23.41 -12.85 17.54
N THR A 469 -24.14 -13.95 17.74
CA THR A 469 -25.51 -13.92 18.26
C THR A 469 -25.58 -13.33 19.66
N ARG A 470 -24.67 -13.71 20.57
CA ARG A 470 -24.64 -13.15 21.94
C ARG A 470 -24.34 -11.65 21.93
N ALA A 471 -23.39 -11.20 21.11
CA ALA A 471 -23.08 -9.78 20.96
C ALA A 471 -24.26 -8.99 20.38
N TYR A 472 -24.96 -9.56 19.38
CA TYR A 472 -26.16 -8.95 18.79
C TYR A 472 -27.30 -8.81 19.81
N GLU A 473 -27.59 -9.88 20.56
CA GLU A 473 -28.64 -9.83 21.59
C GLU A 473 -28.29 -8.88 22.74
N ARG A 474 -27.01 -8.79 23.12
CA ARG A 474 -26.53 -7.78 24.09
C ARG A 474 -26.75 -6.37 23.56
N ALA A 475 -26.37 -6.09 22.31
CA ALA A 475 -26.57 -4.80 21.66
C ALA A 475 -28.06 -4.41 21.64
N LYS A 476 -28.92 -5.35 21.23
CA LYS A 476 -30.37 -5.18 21.19
C LYS A 476 -30.96 -4.92 22.57
N GLY A 477 -30.54 -5.69 23.59
CA GLY A 477 -30.97 -5.52 24.97
C GLY A 477 -30.64 -4.14 25.54
N LEU A 478 -29.40 -3.67 25.33
CA LEU A 478 -28.96 -2.34 25.75
C LEU A 478 -29.75 -1.22 25.05
N LEU A 479 -29.92 -1.32 23.73
CA LEU A 479 -30.67 -0.32 22.96
C LEU A 479 -32.17 -0.30 23.30
N LEU A 480 -32.76 -1.45 23.64
CA LEU A 480 -34.14 -1.54 24.12
C LEU A 480 -34.29 -0.90 25.50
N GLN A 481 -33.36 -1.17 26.42
CA GLN A 481 -33.35 -0.57 27.76
C GLN A 481 -33.26 0.96 27.68
N TYR A 482 -32.44 1.48 26.77
CA TYR A 482 -32.23 2.92 26.59
C TYR A 482 -32.93 3.47 25.34
N ARG A 483 -34.12 2.95 24.99
CA ARG A 483 -34.83 3.32 23.76
C ARG A 483 -35.11 4.82 23.64
N ALA A 484 -35.49 5.47 24.73
CA ALA A 484 -35.73 6.92 24.75
C ALA A 484 -34.47 7.73 24.41
N ALA A 485 -33.28 7.25 24.83
CA ALA A 485 -32.01 7.87 24.48
C ALA A 485 -31.71 7.70 22.99
N LEU A 486 -31.95 6.50 22.45
CA LEU A 486 -31.77 6.21 21.01
C LEU A 486 -32.63 7.15 20.15
N ASP A 487 -33.92 7.28 20.49
CA ASP A 487 -34.85 8.16 19.76
C ASP A 487 -34.41 9.63 19.83
N ARG A 488 -33.92 10.10 20.99
CA ARG A 488 -33.46 11.49 21.18
C ARG A 488 -32.21 11.79 20.34
N VAL A 489 -31.24 10.89 20.33
CA VAL A 489 -30.01 11.05 19.51
C VAL A 489 -30.36 11.04 18.02
N ALA A 490 -31.24 10.13 17.59
CA ALA A 490 -31.67 10.06 16.19
C ALA A 490 -32.40 11.34 15.74
N GLN A 491 -33.30 11.86 16.57
CA GLN A 491 -33.98 13.13 16.31
C GLN A 491 -33.02 14.30 16.20
N GLU A 492 -32.01 14.38 17.08
CA GLU A 492 -31.05 15.47 17.02
C GLU A 492 -30.12 15.35 15.80
N LEU A 493 -29.70 14.13 15.43
CA LEU A 493 -28.97 13.88 14.17
C LEU A 493 -29.80 14.27 12.95
N LEU A 494 -31.12 14.04 12.96
CA LEU A 494 -32.00 14.49 11.87
C LEU A 494 -32.14 16.00 11.80
N ARG A 495 -31.91 16.73 12.90
CA ARG A 495 -31.95 18.20 12.91
C ARG A 495 -30.62 18.83 12.51
N ARG A 496 -29.51 18.30 13.00
CA ARG A 496 -28.16 18.89 12.83
C ARG A 496 -27.28 18.21 11.80
N GLU A 497 -27.63 16.99 11.37
CA GLU A 497 -26.89 16.13 10.43
C GLU A 497 -25.52 15.63 10.92
N SER A 498 -24.96 16.27 11.94
CA SER A 498 -23.74 15.87 12.63
C SER A 498 -23.83 16.27 14.11
N LEU A 499 -23.25 15.45 14.98
CA LEU A 499 -23.08 15.72 16.41
C LEU A 499 -21.65 15.39 16.83
N ASP A 500 -21.01 16.28 17.56
CA ASP A 500 -19.73 16.01 18.20
C ASP A 500 -19.90 15.31 19.55
N GLY A 501 -18.84 14.69 20.06
CA GLY A 501 -18.87 13.93 21.32
C GLY A 501 -19.42 14.71 22.51
N THR A 502 -19.06 15.99 22.64
CA THR A 502 -19.56 16.89 23.70
C THR A 502 -21.03 17.26 23.51
N GLU A 503 -21.48 17.40 22.27
CA GLU A 503 -22.89 17.66 21.96
C GLU A 503 -23.74 16.41 22.25
N LEU A 504 -23.23 15.23 21.91
CA LEU A 504 -23.84 13.95 22.23
C LEU A 504 -23.99 13.79 23.75
N ASP A 505 -22.95 14.13 24.51
CA ASP A 505 -23.00 14.12 25.99
C ASP A 505 -24.06 15.09 26.52
N ALA A 506 -24.18 16.28 25.93
CA ALA A 506 -25.23 17.23 26.31
C ALA A 506 -26.64 16.68 26.01
N VAL A 507 -26.84 16.02 24.85
CA VAL A 507 -28.10 15.38 24.47
C VAL A 507 -28.48 14.24 25.43
N LEU A 508 -27.49 13.53 25.96
CA LEU A 508 -27.69 12.38 26.84
C LEU A 508 -27.65 12.73 28.34
N SER A 509 -27.23 13.93 28.71
CA SER A 509 -26.97 14.34 30.11
C SER A 509 -28.16 14.18 31.07
N ASP A 510 -29.39 14.32 30.59
CA ASP A 510 -30.61 14.19 31.41
C ASP A 510 -31.06 12.72 31.60
N LEU A 511 -30.49 11.81 30.81
CA LEU A 511 -30.80 10.38 30.86
C LEU A 511 -29.70 9.74 31.71
N ALA A 512 -30.04 9.28 32.91
CA ALA A 512 -29.10 8.57 33.78
C ALA A 512 -28.68 7.25 33.10
N LEU A 513 -27.64 7.32 32.26
CA LEU A 513 -27.02 6.17 31.64
C LEU A 513 -26.10 5.55 32.68
N GLU A 514 -26.39 4.31 33.09
CA GLU A 514 -25.46 3.52 33.88
C GLU A 514 -24.57 2.74 32.90
N PRO A 515 -23.26 3.06 32.81
CA PRO A 515 -22.34 2.31 31.97
C PRO A 515 -22.35 0.85 32.43
N THR A 516 -22.62 -0.08 31.51
CA THR A 516 -22.58 -1.51 31.82
C THR A 516 -21.13 -1.97 31.79
N GLY A 517 -20.61 -2.41 32.94
CA GLY A 517 -19.24 -2.89 33.13
C GLY A 517 -19.07 -4.38 32.86
#